data_AF-A0AAE2UT04-F1
#
_entry.id   AF-A0AAE2UT04-F1
#
_cell.length_a   1.000
_cell.length_b   1.000
_cell.length_c   1.000
_cell.angle_alpha   90.00
_cell.angle_beta   90.00
_cell.angle_gamma   90.00
#
_symmetry.space_group_name_H-M   'P 1'
#
loop_
_entity.id
_entity.type
_entity.pdbx_description
1 polymer ?
#
loop_
_entity_poly.entity_id
_entity_poly.type
_entity_poly.pdbx_seq_one_letter_code
_entity_poly.pdbx_strand_id
1 'polypeptide(L)'
;MGNILGPEEFARLSKSNVLQNSDSDFIMRVAENMKAQPEEWRGLAYLNSDNPDHWDRLLYLIINLSPAGWDVKFSKLVSFVKILSRNWRREIPDLLLELDDEGIDVELFFQLERTVTFKLTTLLSDANELHKVIVDPNVDVSPFIARLGHAFLPGAVYQLEEYGLPRMISRKIHRSGAMNFNDPSLDLPTAIKAFQSIGLETISKIPSLSRFDVYVLKFFYEGITQDPIKS
;
A
#
# COMPACT_ATOMS: atom_id res chain seq x y z
N MET A 1 5.89 8.56 -27.31
CA MET A 1 6.84 8.83 -26.21
C MET A 1 8.08 9.59 -26.63
N GLY A 2 8.89 9.13 -27.60
CA GLY A 2 10.15 9.83 -27.98
C GLY A 2 10.00 11.33 -28.33
N ASN A 3 8.90 11.74 -28.96
CA ASN A 3 8.59 13.17 -29.24
C ASN A 3 8.00 13.95 -28.05
N ILE A 4 7.70 13.27 -26.94
CA ILE A 4 7.11 13.84 -25.72
C ILE A 4 8.22 14.08 -24.70
N LEU A 5 9.00 13.02 -24.41
CA LEU A 5 10.08 12.98 -23.41
C LEU A 5 11.46 13.34 -23.97
N GLY A 6 11.64 13.24 -25.30
CA GLY A 6 12.96 13.16 -25.92
C GLY A 6 13.44 11.70 -26.06
N PRO A 7 14.30 11.39 -27.05
CA PRO A 7 14.75 10.01 -27.30
C PRO A 7 15.66 9.47 -26.18
N GLU A 8 16.46 10.32 -25.54
CA GLU A 8 17.37 9.91 -24.46
C GLU A 8 16.63 9.54 -23.18
N GLU A 9 15.68 10.37 -22.74
CA GLU A 9 14.87 10.12 -21.54
C GLU A 9 13.92 8.93 -21.72
N PHE A 10 13.33 8.77 -22.91
CA PHE A 10 12.58 7.57 -23.24
C PHE A 10 13.47 6.32 -23.18
N ALA A 11 14.67 6.36 -23.76
CA ALA A 11 15.63 5.26 -23.69
C ALA A 11 16.12 4.99 -22.26
N ARG A 12 16.19 6.00 -21.39
CA ARG A 12 16.50 5.86 -19.96
C ARG A 12 15.40 5.06 -19.26
N LEU A 13 14.17 5.57 -19.28
CA LEU A 13 13.02 4.98 -18.60
C LEU A 13 12.70 3.55 -19.08
N SER A 14 12.83 3.28 -20.39
CA SER A 14 12.61 1.95 -20.95
C SER A 14 13.75 0.95 -20.69
N LYS A 15 14.99 1.40 -20.46
CA LYS A 15 16.12 0.49 -20.14
C LYS A 15 16.23 0.20 -18.65
N SER A 16 15.72 1.08 -17.79
CA SER A 16 15.85 0.95 -16.33
C SER A 16 14.71 0.16 -15.66
N ASN A 17 13.73 -0.34 -16.42
CA ASN A 17 12.49 -0.95 -15.90
C ASN A 17 11.80 -0.08 -14.82
N VAL A 18 11.92 1.24 -14.94
CA VAL A 18 11.36 2.20 -13.96
C VAL A 18 9.85 2.33 -14.13
N LEU A 19 9.36 2.18 -15.37
CA LEU A 19 7.94 2.04 -15.66
C LEU A 19 7.53 0.58 -15.43
N GLN A 20 6.57 0.37 -14.54
CA GLN A 20 6.11 -0.91 -14.06
C GLN A 20 4.92 -1.45 -14.85
N ASN A 21 4.08 -0.57 -15.44
CA ASN A 21 2.97 -1.00 -16.27
C ASN A 21 3.47 -1.44 -17.67
N SER A 22 2.94 -2.57 -18.15
CA SER A 22 3.17 -3.02 -19.52
C SER A 22 2.20 -2.40 -20.55
N ASP A 23 1.14 -1.71 -20.11
CA ASP A 23 0.25 -0.93 -20.97
C ASP A 23 0.96 0.35 -21.46
N SER A 24 1.60 0.26 -22.64
CA SER A 24 2.21 1.40 -23.32
C SER A 24 1.25 2.53 -23.64
N ASP A 25 -0.04 2.22 -23.79
CA ASP A 25 -1.06 3.20 -24.15
C ASP A 25 -1.48 4.01 -22.92
N PHE A 26 -1.52 3.40 -21.72
CA PHE A 26 -1.66 4.14 -20.47
C PHE A 26 -0.51 5.13 -20.29
N ILE A 27 0.74 4.66 -20.42
CA ILE A 27 1.93 5.49 -20.26
C ILE A 27 1.90 6.65 -21.28
N MET A 28 1.46 6.40 -22.52
CA MET A 28 1.27 7.45 -23.52
C MET A 28 0.18 8.46 -23.11
N ARG A 29 -1.01 7.98 -22.72
CA ARG A 29 -2.14 8.83 -22.29
C ARG A 29 -1.76 9.75 -21.13
N VAL A 30 -1.02 9.24 -20.14
CA VAL A 30 -0.51 10.04 -19.01
C VAL A 30 0.48 11.10 -19.49
N ALA A 31 1.47 10.72 -20.30
CA ALA A 31 2.50 11.64 -20.78
C ALA A 31 1.94 12.75 -21.70
N GLU A 32 0.95 12.41 -22.54
CA GLU A 32 0.23 13.38 -23.38
C GLU A 32 -0.63 14.33 -22.54
N ASN A 33 -1.37 13.80 -21.56
CA ASN A 33 -2.19 14.61 -20.66
C ASN A 33 -1.34 15.56 -19.80
N MET A 34 -0.22 15.10 -19.24
CA MET A 34 0.74 15.96 -18.51
C MET A 34 1.28 17.10 -19.37
N LYS A 35 1.63 16.82 -20.63
CA LYS A 35 2.18 17.84 -21.55
C LYS A 35 1.12 18.84 -22.03
N ALA A 36 -0.13 18.40 -22.18
CA ALA A 36 -1.25 19.26 -22.59
C ALA A 36 -1.84 20.08 -21.43
N GLN A 37 -1.85 19.54 -20.21
CA GLN A 37 -2.54 20.12 -19.04
C GLN A 37 -1.66 20.07 -17.77
N PRO A 38 -0.43 20.63 -17.76
CA PRO A 38 0.51 20.50 -16.63
C PRO A 38 -0.02 21.10 -15.32
N GLU A 39 -0.92 22.08 -15.40
CA GLU A 39 -1.62 22.65 -14.23
C GLU A 39 -2.44 21.61 -13.46
N GLU A 40 -3.03 20.62 -14.16
CA GLU A 40 -3.75 19.53 -13.51
C GLU A 40 -2.82 18.57 -12.75
N TRP A 41 -1.52 18.59 -13.05
CA TRP A 41 -0.53 17.72 -12.43
C TRP A 41 0.27 18.40 -11.32
N ARG A 42 0.35 19.74 -11.27
CA ARG A 42 0.99 20.50 -10.16
C ARG A 42 0.49 20.12 -8.76
N GLY A 43 -0.71 19.58 -8.66
CA GLY A 43 -1.26 19.06 -7.40
C GLY A 43 -0.80 17.65 -7.00
N LEU A 44 0.09 16.97 -7.75
CA LEU A 44 0.47 15.58 -7.47
C LEU A 44 1.00 15.41 -6.04
N ALA A 45 1.80 16.36 -5.55
CA ALA A 45 2.33 16.39 -4.19
C ALA A 45 1.26 16.32 -3.08
N TYR A 46 0.00 16.67 -3.36
CA TYR A 46 -1.10 16.54 -2.39
C TYR A 46 -1.37 15.09 -1.99
N LEU A 47 -0.94 14.08 -2.76
CA LEU A 47 -1.02 12.68 -2.32
C LEU A 47 -0.18 12.40 -1.05
N ASN A 48 0.87 13.18 -0.80
CA ASN A 48 1.64 13.07 0.44
C ASN A 48 0.95 13.76 1.65
N SER A 49 -0.16 14.47 1.44
CA SER A 49 -0.98 15.06 2.50
C SER A 49 -1.48 14.01 3.49
N ASP A 50 -1.49 14.34 4.79
CA ASP A 50 -2.16 13.54 5.82
C ASP A 50 -3.69 13.70 5.83
N ASN A 51 -4.24 14.70 5.12
CA ASN A 51 -5.68 14.81 4.87
C ASN A 51 -6.06 14.06 3.57
N PRO A 52 -6.87 12.97 3.63
CA PRO A 52 -7.30 12.21 2.46
C PRO A 52 -8.18 12.98 1.46
N ASP A 53 -8.87 14.05 1.89
CA ASP A 53 -9.70 14.85 0.98
C ASP A 53 -8.87 15.63 -0.06
N HIS A 54 -7.57 15.81 0.19
CA HIS A 54 -6.67 16.42 -0.80
C HIS A 54 -6.30 15.46 -1.95
N TRP A 55 -6.59 14.16 -1.82
CA TRP A 55 -6.21 13.15 -2.80
C TRP A 55 -7.23 12.99 -3.94
N ASP A 56 -8.52 13.24 -3.67
CA ASP A 56 -9.65 12.98 -4.58
C ASP A 56 -9.34 13.30 -6.04
N ARG A 57 -8.97 14.56 -6.33
CA ARG A 57 -8.76 15.04 -7.70
C ARG A 57 -7.69 14.25 -8.46
N LEU A 58 -6.59 13.89 -7.80
CA LEU A 58 -5.47 13.16 -8.41
C LEU A 58 -5.81 11.68 -8.58
N LEU A 59 -6.50 11.09 -7.60
CA LEU A 59 -6.99 9.72 -7.72
C LEU A 59 -7.98 9.59 -8.88
N TYR A 60 -8.96 10.50 -8.99
CA TYR A 60 -9.88 10.54 -10.14
C TYR A 60 -9.15 10.75 -11.47
N LEU A 61 -8.17 11.66 -11.55
CA LEU A 61 -7.39 11.89 -12.77
C LEU A 61 -6.72 10.60 -13.26
N ILE A 62 -6.02 9.89 -12.37
CA ILE A 62 -5.25 8.69 -12.73
C ILE A 62 -6.16 7.50 -13.10
N ILE A 63 -7.25 7.27 -12.36
CA ILE A 63 -8.16 6.15 -12.67
C ILE A 63 -8.99 6.39 -13.95
N ASN A 64 -9.29 7.65 -14.30
CA ASN A 64 -9.90 7.99 -15.59
C ASN A 64 -8.96 7.73 -16.79
N LEU A 65 -7.64 7.86 -16.62
CA LEU A 65 -6.65 7.57 -17.66
C LEU A 65 -6.42 6.05 -17.89
N SER A 66 -6.91 5.20 -16.97
CA SER A 66 -6.91 3.73 -17.08
C SER A 66 -8.26 3.15 -16.63
N PRO A 67 -9.35 3.32 -17.39
CA PRO A 67 -10.72 3.09 -16.90
C PRO A 67 -11.13 1.61 -16.78
N ALA A 68 -10.42 0.68 -17.42
CA ALA A 68 -10.74 -0.75 -17.40
C ALA A 68 -10.26 -1.45 -16.12
N GLY A 69 -10.99 -2.48 -15.66
CA GLY A 69 -10.54 -3.40 -14.59
C GLY A 69 -10.48 -2.80 -13.18
N TRP A 70 -11.49 -2.01 -12.80
CA TRP A 70 -11.68 -1.54 -11.41
C TRP A 70 -12.88 -2.20 -10.72
N ASP A 71 -13.79 -2.80 -11.49
CA ASP A 71 -14.98 -3.56 -11.08
C ASP A 71 -16.00 -2.82 -10.18
N VAL A 72 -15.71 -1.57 -9.81
CA VAL A 72 -16.58 -0.65 -9.07
C VAL A 72 -16.61 0.75 -9.70
N LYS A 73 -17.55 1.58 -9.25
CA LYS A 73 -17.58 3.01 -9.56
C LYS A 73 -16.30 3.70 -9.02
N PHE A 74 -15.78 4.66 -9.76
CA PHE A 74 -14.60 5.44 -9.35
C PHE A 74 -14.80 6.16 -8.01
N SER A 75 -16.01 6.64 -7.71
CA SER A 75 -16.30 7.23 -6.39
C SER A 75 -16.10 6.23 -5.25
N LYS A 76 -16.66 5.02 -5.39
CA LYS A 76 -16.49 3.94 -4.41
C LYS A 76 -15.01 3.59 -4.21
N LEU A 77 -14.23 3.53 -5.29
CA LEU A 77 -12.79 3.28 -5.23
C LEU A 77 -12.02 4.39 -4.50
N VAL A 78 -12.33 5.66 -4.78
CA VAL A 78 -11.71 6.82 -4.11
C VAL A 78 -12.10 6.87 -2.63
N SER A 79 -13.38 6.70 -2.29
CA SER A 79 -13.86 6.55 -0.91
C SER A 79 -13.13 5.43 -0.18
N PHE A 80 -12.99 4.25 -0.82
CA PHE A 80 -12.26 3.11 -0.28
C PHE A 80 -10.79 3.44 0.02
N VAL A 81 -10.04 4.05 -0.91
CA VAL A 81 -8.63 4.44 -0.68
C VAL A 81 -8.51 5.43 0.50
N LYS A 82 -9.44 6.37 0.61
CA LYS A 82 -9.46 7.35 1.72
C LYS A 82 -9.73 6.69 3.07
N ILE A 83 -10.62 5.71 3.16
CA ILE A 83 -10.86 4.94 4.39
C ILE A 83 -9.70 3.97 4.68
N LEU A 84 -9.16 3.30 3.66
CA LEU A 84 -8.02 2.38 3.79
C LEU A 84 -6.77 3.07 4.36
N SER A 85 -6.61 4.39 4.19
CA SER A 85 -5.56 5.16 4.88
C SER A 85 -5.53 5.01 6.41
N ARG A 86 -6.67 4.59 7.00
CA ARG A 86 -6.87 4.38 8.43
C ARG A 86 -6.60 2.94 8.84
N ASN A 87 -6.24 2.03 7.93
CA ASN A 87 -6.13 0.58 8.13
C ASN A 87 -5.28 0.21 9.34
N TRP A 88 -4.12 0.86 9.57
CA TRP A 88 -3.32 0.58 10.77
C TRP A 88 -3.88 1.18 12.08
N ARG A 89 -4.72 2.21 12.01
CA ARG A 89 -5.29 2.89 13.19
C ARG A 89 -6.62 2.30 13.64
N ARG A 90 -7.48 1.88 12.70
CA ARG A 90 -8.83 1.32 12.93
C ARG A 90 -8.93 -0.16 12.55
N GLU A 91 -9.82 -0.90 13.19
CA GLU A 91 -9.99 -2.32 12.90
C GLU A 91 -10.90 -2.51 11.66
N ILE A 92 -10.78 -3.65 10.98
CA ILE A 92 -11.56 -3.91 9.75
C ILE A 92 -13.08 -3.73 9.97
N PRO A 93 -13.69 -4.16 11.09
CA PRO A 93 -15.09 -3.87 11.38
C PRO A 93 -15.42 -2.37 11.43
N ASP A 94 -14.55 -1.53 11.98
CA ASP A 94 -14.75 -0.08 12.02
C ASP A 94 -14.72 0.52 10.60
N LEU A 95 -13.77 0.07 9.77
CA LEU A 95 -13.62 0.53 8.39
C LEU A 95 -14.81 0.13 7.53
N LEU A 96 -15.37 -1.08 7.75
CA LEU A 96 -16.57 -1.55 7.07
C LEU A 96 -17.80 -0.74 7.44
N LEU A 97 -17.96 -0.36 8.72
CA LEU A 97 -19.03 0.55 9.15
C LEU A 97 -18.91 1.94 8.48
N GLU A 98 -17.70 2.43 8.22
CA GLU A 98 -17.47 3.68 7.46
C GLU A 98 -17.72 3.54 5.95
N LEU A 99 -17.86 2.31 5.43
CA LEU A 99 -18.06 2.00 4.01
C LEU A 99 -19.44 1.35 3.72
N ASP A 100 -20.32 1.26 4.72
CA ASP A 100 -21.65 0.65 4.60
C ASP A 100 -22.55 1.46 3.64
N ASP A 101 -22.49 2.79 3.70
CA ASP A 101 -23.17 3.71 2.75
C ASP A 101 -22.68 3.53 1.29
N GLU A 102 -21.43 3.11 1.09
CA GLU A 102 -20.90 2.75 -0.23
C GLU A 102 -21.30 1.32 -0.62
N GLY A 103 -21.80 0.49 0.30
CA GLY A 103 -22.07 -0.93 0.07
C GLY A 103 -20.80 -1.70 -0.26
N ILE A 104 -19.81 -1.66 0.64
CA ILE A 104 -18.61 -2.49 0.60
C ILE A 104 -18.67 -3.48 1.77
N ASP A 105 -18.91 -4.75 1.44
CA ASP A 105 -18.83 -5.85 2.41
C ASP A 105 -17.38 -6.33 2.61
N VAL A 106 -17.20 -7.36 3.45
CA VAL A 106 -15.91 -7.97 3.77
C VAL A 106 -15.20 -8.51 2.52
N GLU A 107 -15.93 -9.11 1.58
CA GLU A 107 -15.33 -9.71 0.39
C GLU A 107 -14.85 -8.61 -0.56
N LEU A 108 -15.71 -7.63 -0.84
CA LEU A 108 -15.38 -6.49 -1.68
C LEU A 108 -14.26 -5.64 -1.06
N PHE A 109 -14.18 -5.52 0.27
CA PHE A 109 -13.06 -4.86 0.96
C PHE A 109 -11.71 -5.51 0.58
N PHE A 110 -11.59 -6.84 0.69
CA PHE A 110 -10.34 -7.54 0.35
C PHE A 110 -10.10 -7.69 -1.16
N GLN A 111 -11.14 -7.61 -2.00
CA GLN A 111 -10.98 -7.46 -3.45
C GLN A 111 -10.41 -6.08 -3.79
N LEU A 112 -11.00 -5.00 -3.26
CA LEU A 112 -10.54 -3.63 -3.48
C LEU A 112 -9.14 -3.38 -2.90
N GLU A 113 -8.83 -3.94 -1.72
CA GLU A 113 -7.48 -3.84 -1.13
C GLU A 113 -6.41 -4.35 -2.10
N ARG A 114 -6.57 -5.58 -2.61
CA ARG A 114 -5.65 -6.16 -3.61
C ARG A 114 -5.60 -5.34 -4.91
N THR A 115 -6.74 -4.83 -5.37
CA THR A 115 -6.81 -3.98 -6.57
C THR A 115 -6.04 -2.67 -6.37
N VAL A 116 -6.11 -2.03 -5.21
CA VAL A 116 -5.37 -0.77 -4.98
C VAL A 116 -3.90 -0.99 -4.64
N THR A 117 -3.56 -2.01 -3.84
CA THR A 117 -2.15 -2.28 -3.48
C THR A 117 -1.32 -2.68 -4.68
N PHE A 118 -1.88 -3.41 -5.64
CA PHE A 118 -1.21 -3.75 -6.90
C PHE A 118 -1.42 -2.67 -7.96
N LYS A 119 -2.62 -2.60 -8.55
CA LYS A 119 -2.85 -1.87 -9.79
C LYS A 119 -2.76 -0.36 -9.60
N LEU A 120 -3.41 0.21 -8.58
CA LEU A 120 -3.38 1.66 -8.37
C LEU A 120 -1.96 2.14 -8.01
N THR A 121 -1.22 1.38 -7.20
CA THR A 121 0.20 1.59 -6.90
C THR A 121 1.05 1.63 -8.18
N THR A 122 0.89 0.67 -9.09
CA THR A 122 1.59 0.64 -10.39
C THR A 122 1.28 1.88 -11.25
N LEU A 123 0.01 2.25 -11.41
CA LEU A 123 -0.38 3.43 -12.19
C LEU A 123 0.16 4.73 -11.58
N LEU A 124 0.18 4.83 -10.25
CA LEU A 124 0.76 5.96 -9.52
C LEU A 124 2.29 6.01 -9.66
N SER A 125 2.98 4.86 -9.62
CA SER A 125 4.43 4.77 -9.82
C SER A 125 4.84 5.33 -11.17
N ASP A 126 4.18 4.88 -12.24
CA ASP A 126 4.49 5.35 -13.60
C ASP A 126 4.15 6.82 -13.78
N ALA A 127 3.03 7.28 -13.21
CA ALA A 127 2.66 8.69 -13.23
C ALA A 127 3.66 9.56 -12.44
N ASN A 128 4.20 9.09 -11.31
CA ASN A 128 5.22 9.79 -10.53
C ASN A 128 6.53 9.94 -11.32
N GLU A 129 6.98 8.88 -11.99
CA GLU A 129 8.21 8.92 -12.78
C GLU A 129 8.08 9.75 -14.06
N LEU A 130 6.92 9.72 -14.72
CA LEU A 130 6.61 10.65 -15.82
C LEU A 130 6.52 12.10 -15.34
N HIS A 131 5.92 12.36 -14.18
CA HIS A 131 5.79 13.70 -13.61
C HIS A 131 7.16 14.36 -13.36
N LYS A 132 8.11 13.59 -12.81
CA LYS A 132 9.49 14.04 -12.55
C LYS A 132 10.22 14.49 -13.83
N VAL A 133 9.87 13.92 -14.98
CA VAL A 133 10.49 14.24 -16.27
C VAL A 133 9.74 15.34 -17.04
N ILE A 134 8.40 15.37 -16.94
CA ILE A 134 7.55 16.26 -17.76
C ILE A 134 7.16 17.56 -17.05
N VAL A 135 6.89 17.51 -15.73
CA VAL A 135 6.20 18.59 -15.00
C VAL A 135 7.09 19.25 -13.96
N ASP A 136 7.57 18.49 -12.97
CA ASP A 136 8.47 18.99 -11.92
C ASP A 136 9.28 17.83 -11.30
N PRO A 137 10.63 17.83 -11.43
CA PRO A 137 11.50 16.81 -10.82
C PRO A 137 11.57 16.86 -9.29
N ASN A 138 11.09 17.94 -8.65
CA ASN A 138 11.13 18.10 -7.19
C ASN A 138 9.92 17.46 -6.49
N VAL A 139 8.92 17.01 -7.24
CA VAL A 139 7.74 16.33 -6.69
C VAL A 139 7.96 14.81 -6.72
N ASP A 140 7.85 14.19 -5.56
CA ASP A 140 7.91 12.73 -5.41
C ASP A 140 6.80 12.22 -4.49
N VAL A 141 5.91 11.38 -5.00
CA VAL A 141 4.83 10.72 -4.24
C VAL A 141 5.13 9.26 -3.91
N SER A 142 6.39 8.82 -4.07
CA SER A 142 6.85 7.51 -3.59
C SER A 142 6.45 7.18 -2.14
N PRO A 143 6.43 8.13 -1.18
CA PRO A 143 5.94 7.86 0.18
C PRO A 143 4.44 7.50 0.25
N PHE A 144 3.59 8.11 -0.58
CA PHE A 144 2.19 7.71 -0.69
C PHE A 144 2.05 6.34 -1.38
N ILE A 145 2.79 6.12 -2.47
CA ILE A 145 2.79 4.86 -3.23
C ILE A 145 3.22 3.69 -2.34
N ALA A 146 4.29 3.84 -1.56
CA ALA A 146 4.76 2.82 -0.63
C ALA A 146 3.77 2.51 0.49
N ARG A 147 3.06 3.54 1.02
CA ARG A 147 1.97 3.32 1.97
C ARG A 147 0.82 2.56 1.32
N LEU A 148 0.38 2.96 0.12
CA LEU A 148 -0.72 2.31 -0.59
C LEU A 148 -0.40 0.85 -0.95
N GLY A 149 0.82 0.56 -1.42
CA GLY A 149 1.29 -0.78 -1.74
C GLY A 149 1.25 -1.74 -0.54
N HIS A 150 1.45 -1.23 0.68
CA HIS A 150 1.29 -1.99 1.93
C HIS A 150 -0.11 -1.87 2.55
N ALA A 151 -1.15 -1.48 1.80
CA ALA A 151 -2.51 -1.24 2.29
C ALA A 151 -2.59 -0.26 3.50
N PHE A 152 -1.67 0.69 3.58
CA PHE A 152 -1.44 1.61 4.72
C PHE A 152 -1.14 0.91 6.06
N LEU A 153 -0.57 -0.29 6.02
CA LEU A 153 0.06 -0.96 7.16
C LEU A 153 1.54 -0.57 7.25
N PRO A 154 2.16 -0.69 8.44
CA PRO A 154 3.62 -0.67 8.55
C PRO A 154 4.23 -1.84 7.76
N GLY A 155 5.40 -1.62 7.14
CA GLY A 155 6.04 -2.59 6.25
C GLY A 155 6.23 -3.97 6.89
N ALA A 156 6.74 -4.03 8.11
CA ALA A 156 6.85 -5.29 8.86
C ALA A 156 5.50 -5.97 9.10
N VAL A 157 4.41 -5.23 9.36
CA VAL A 157 3.07 -5.82 9.59
C VAL A 157 2.51 -6.41 8.30
N TYR A 158 2.66 -5.71 7.17
CA TYR A 158 2.27 -6.20 5.86
C TYR A 158 3.02 -7.51 5.51
N GLN A 159 4.36 -7.50 5.65
CA GLN A 159 5.21 -8.68 5.38
C GLN A 159 4.92 -9.85 6.35
N LEU A 160 4.65 -9.57 7.62
CA LEU A 160 4.29 -10.60 8.61
C LEU A 160 2.94 -11.24 8.30
N GLU A 161 2.00 -10.52 7.70
CA GLU A 161 0.71 -11.07 7.28
C GLU A 161 0.84 -12.01 6.09
N GLU A 162 1.70 -11.67 5.11
CA GLU A 162 2.12 -12.60 4.05
C GLU A 162 2.84 -13.83 4.63
N TYR A 163 3.57 -13.67 5.74
CA TYR A 163 4.18 -14.75 6.53
C TYR A 163 3.21 -15.48 7.50
N GLY A 164 1.91 -15.21 7.43
CA GLY A 164 0.88 -15.95 8.17
C GLY A 164 0.55 -15.43 9.58
N LEU A 165 0.98 -14.21 9.95
CA LEU A 165 0.54 -13.52 11.16
C LEU A 165 -0.48 -12.41 10.83
N PRO A 166 -1.80 -12.63 11.01
CA PRO A 166 -2.83 -11.65 10.68
C PRO A 166 -2.59 -10.28 11.33
N ARG A 167 -2.78 -9.19 10.55
CA ARG A 167 -2.56 -7.80 10.98
C ARG A 167 -3.27 -7.41 12.28
N MET A 168 -4.40 -8.06 12.57
CA MET A 168 -5.17 -7.89 13.81
C MET A 168 -4.40 -8.37 15.04
N ILE A 169 -3.64 -9.46 14.93
CA ILE A 169 -2.81 -9.99 16.03
C ILE A 169 -1.59 -9.09 16.21
N SER A 170 -0.90 -8.72 15.13
CA SER A 170 0.22 -7.76 15.14
C SER A 170 -0.15 -6.44 15.83
N ARG A 171 -1.40 -5.96 15.63
CA ARG A 171 -1.94 -4.76 16.29
C ARG A 171 -2.21 -4.95 17.79
N LYS A 172 -2.71 -6.12 18.22
CA LYS A 172 -2.86 -6.45 19.64
C LYS A 172 -1.50 -6.50 20.33
N ILE A 173 -0.49 -7.09 19.68
CA ILE A 173 0.90 -7.11 20.13
C ILE A 173 1.46 -5.68 20.20
N HIS A 174 1.18 -4.85 19.19
CA HIS A 174 1.59 -3.44 19.20
C HIS A 174 1.03 -2.66 20.40
N ARG A 175 -0.30 -2.73 20.58
CA ARG A 175 -1.01 -2.02 21.65
C ARG A 175 -0.62 -2.48 23.06
N SER A 176 -0.10 -3.69 23.20
CA SER A 176 0.45 -4.19 24.49
C SER A 176 1.82 -3.62 24.85
N GLY A 177 2.50 -2.95 23.92
CA GLY A 177 3.89 -2.48 24.09
C GLY A 177 4.96 -3.55 23.86
N ALA A 178 4.57 -4.80 23.56
CA ALA A 178 5.53 -5.89 23.33
C ALA A 178 6.40 -5.68 22.08
N MET A 179 5.89 -5.03 21.04
CA MET A 179 6.65 -4.66 19.83
C MET A 179 6.20 -3.31 19.25
N ASN A 180 7.14 -2.46 18.84
CA ASN A 180 6.84 -1.20 18.18
C ASN A 180 6.81 -1.34 16.65
N PHE A 181 5.67 -1.70 16.08
CA PHE A 181 5.50 -1.79 14.63
C PHE A 181 5.46 -0.43 13.91
N ASN A 182 5.48 0.70 14.61
CA ASN A 182 5.64 2.01 13.99
C ASN A 182 7.12 2.41 13.78
N ASP A 183 8.07 1.58 14.23
CA ASP A 183 9.50 1.80 14.02
C ASP A 183 9.85 1.61 12.53
N PRO A 184 10.33 2.64 11.81
CA PRO A 184 10.68 2.52 10.40
C PRO A 184 11.88 1.61 10.13
N SER A 185 12.67 1.27 11.16
CA SER A 185 13.80 0.35 11.05
C SER A 185 13.42 -1.12 11.26
N LEU A 186 12.18 -1.40 11.66
CA LEU A 186 11.67 -2.76 11.83
C LEU A 186 11.31 -3.35 10.46
N ASP A 187 12.12 -4.29 10.01
CA ASP A 187 11.89 -5.15 8.84
C ASP A 187 11.43 -6.56 9.25
N LEU A 188 11.04 -7.39 8.28
CA LEU A 188 10.63 -8.78 8.56
C LEU A 188 11.72 -9.60 9.30
N PRO A 189 13.01 -9.62 8.90
CA PRO A 189 14.06 -10.33 9.63
C PRO A 189 14.24 -9.90 11.09
N THR A 190 14.21 -8.60 11.38
CA THR A 190 14.33 -8.07 12.75
C THR A 190 13.06 -8.30 13.56
N ALA A 191 11.87 -8.22 12.94
CA ALA A 191 10.62 -8.59 13.59
C ALA A 191 10.58 -10.08 13.96
N ILE A 192 11.00 -10.98 13.07
CA ILE A 192 11.10 -12.43 13.37
C ILE A 192 12.06 -12.68 14.55
N LYS A 193 13.24 -12.04 14.55
CA LYS A 193 14.19 -12.15 15.67
C LYS A 193 13.60 -11.62 16.99
N ALA A 194 12.85 -10.52 16.94
CA ALA A 194 12.14 -10.00 18.12
C ALA A 194 11.08 -11.00 18.63
N PHE A 195 10.29 -11.59 17.74
CA PHE A 195 9.35 -12.66 18.11
C PHE A 195 10.04 -13.86 18.76
N GLN A 196 11.13 -14.36 18.16
CA GLN A 196 11.93 -15.45 18.72
C GLN A 196 12.49 -15.09 20.11
N SER A 197 13.01 -13.86 20.27
CA SER A 197 13.60 -13.39 21.53
C SER A 197 12.58 -13.15 22.65
N ILE A 198 11.36 -12.74 22.33
CA ILE A 198 10.29 -12.52 23.32
C ILE A 198 9.63 -13.86 23.71
N GLY A 199 9.50 -14.76 22.74
CA GLY A 199 8.96 -16.11 22.91
C GLY A 199 7.43 -16.18 22.99
N LEU A 200 6.88 -17.29 22.48
CA LEU A 200 5.44 -17.55 22.46
C LEU A 200 4.81 -17.51 23.86
N GLU A 201 5.51 -18.01 24.89
CA GLU A 201 5.03 -17.98 26.27
C GLU A 201 4.81 -16.56 26.82
N THR A 202 5.52 -15.56 26.30
CA THR A 202 5.37 -14.17 26.72
C THR A 202 4.28 -13.50 25.90
N ILE A 203 4.32 -13.64 24.57
CA ILE A 203 3.32 -13.05 23.66
C ILE A 203 1.92 -13.58 23.98
N SER A 204 1.75 -14.90 24.20
CA SER A 204 0.44 -15.50 24.47
C SER A 204 -0.22 -15.07 25.78
N LYS A 205 0.50 -14.38 26.67
CA LYS A 205 -0.03 -13.82 27.93
C LYS A 205 -0.59 -12.40 27.77
N ILE A 206 -0.51 -11.78 26.58
CA ILE A 206 -1.08 -10.46 26.32
C ILE A 206 -2.61 -10.50 26.51
N PRO A 207 -3.21 -9.72 27.44
CA PRO A 207 -4.61 -9.87 27.84
C PRO A 207 -5.65 -9.66 26.72
N SER A 208 -5.30 -8.92 25.66
CA SER A 208 -6.18 -8.67 24.51
C SER A 208 -6.18 -9.80 23.46
N LEU A 209 -5.35 -10.83 23.62
CA LEU A 209 -5.35 -12.00 22.76
C LEU A 209 -6.42 -13.00 23.21
N SER A 210 -7.31 -13.36 22.29
CA SER A 210 -8.27 -14.45 22.46
C SER A 210 -7.58 -15.81 22.32
N ARG A 211 -8.31 -16.87 22.69
CA ARG A 211 -7.86 -18.26 22.47
C ARG A 211 -7.57 -18.56 21.00
N PHE A 212 -8.29 -17.91 20.08
CA PHE A 212 -8.06 -18.05 18.63
C PHE A 212 -6.78 -17.32 18.19
N ASP A 213 -6.53 -16.11 18.69
CA ASP A 213 -5.27 -15.40 18.39
C ASP A 213 -4.06 -16.20 18.89
N VAL A 214 -4.14 -16.78 20.09
CA VAL A 214 -3.09 -17.67 20.66
C VAL A 214 -2.94 -18.98 19.87
N TYR A 215 -4.03 -19.51 19.28
CA TYR A 215 -3.97 -20.66 18.38
C TYR A 215 -3.20 -20.30 17.09
N VAL A 216 -3.53 -19.20 16.43
CA VAL A 216 -2.82 -18.73 15.22
C VAL A 216 -1.33 -18.46 15.52
N LEU A 217 -1.03 -17.83 16.66
CA LEU A 217 0.34 -17.57 17.10
C LEU A 217 1.18 -18.85 17.26
N LYS A 218 0.59 -20.00 17.63
CA LYS A 218 1.33 -21.27 17.69
C LYS A 218 1.89 -21.67 16.32
N PHE A 219 1.04 -21.68 15.29
CA PHE A 219 1.47 -22.02 13.93
C PHE A 219 2.48 -21.01 13.38
N PHE A 220 2.29 -19.72 13.66
CA PHE A 220 3.27 -18.69 13.28
C PHE A 220 4.63 -18.95 13.94
N TYR A 221 4.66 -19.22 15.26
CA TYR A 221 5.89 -19.55 15.98
C TYR A 221 6.53 -20.86 15.49
N GLU A 222 5.76 -21.91 15.23
CA GLU A 222 6.24 -23.15 14.61
C GLU A 222 6.92 -22.87 13.25
N GLY A 223 6.31 -22.02 12.41
CA GLY A 223 6.88 -21.61 11.12
C GLY A 223 8.18 -20.82 11.22
N ILE A 224 8.33 -19.93 12.21
CA ILE A 224 9.54 -19.10 12.37
C ILE A 224 10.63 -19.73 13.26
N THR A 225 10.44 -20.93 13.82
CA THR A 225 11.42 -21.59 14.71
C THR A 225 12.16 -22.77 14.07
N GLN A 226 11.91 -23.08 12.80
CA GLN A 226 12.56 -24.15 12.06
C GLN A 226 13.38 -23.60 10.88
N ASP A 227 14.67 -23.89 10.72
CA ASP A 227 15.69 -24.43 11.64
C ASP A 227 17.06 -23.98 11.06
N PRO A 228 18.02 -23.42 11.81
CA PRO A 228 19.38 -23.31 11.30
C PRO A 228 19.94 -24.73 11.22
N ILE A 229 19.98 -25.26 10.00
CA ILE A 229 20.44 -26.61 9.63
C ILE A 229 21.53 -27.09 10.58
N LYS A 230 21.28 -28.22 11.25
CA LYS A 230 22.30 -28.96 12.00
C LYS A 230 23.51 -29.24 11.10
N SER A 231 24.60 -28.54 11.37
CA SER A 231 25.94 -28.76 10.82
C SER A 231 26.59 -30.02 11.42
#